data_AF-A0A936GIC4-F1
#
_entry.id   AF-A0A936GIC4-F1
#
_cell.length_a   1.000
_cell.length_b   1.000
_cell.length_c   1.000
_cell.angle_alpha   90.00
_cell.angle_beta   90.00
_cell.angle_gamma   90.00
#
_symmetry.space_group_name_H-M   'P 1'
#
loop_
_entity.id
_entity.type
_entity.pdbx_description
1 polymer ?
#
loop_
_entity_poly.entity_id
_entity_poly.type
_entity_poly.pdbx_seq_one_letter_code
_entity_poly.pdbx_strand_id
1 'polypeptide(L)'
;MAKQLKGNFLSLSKNDQKAVLISLYSLAFPIAYDILLAFSVGFKVQDVISKRVILEKMGALYGSNRSMHIGVDETIPLFLECGIISRQKNGIFAKGLKLKISNNFVSELIIYSNIKLSGSKSILVDELSFKPWYAYFEISSLTIDKFNVMISKKDSAVGKGYLMINQ
;
A
#
# COMPACT_ATOMS: atom_id res chain seq x y z
N MET A 1 7.72 -7.40 27.20
CA MET A 1 9.06 -7.64 26.59
C MET A 1 8.96 -7.26 25.13
N ALA A 2 9.55 -6.14 24.70
CA ALA A 2 9.56 -5.79 23.28
C ALA A 2 10.50 -6.78 22.56
N LYS A 3 9.96 -7.59 21.64
CA LYS A 3 10.77 -8.42 20.74
C LYS A 3 11.70 -7.48 19.96
N GLN A 4 12.99 -7.55 20.24
CA GLN A 4 13.98 -6.76 19.52
C GLN A 4 14.00 -7.23 18.06
N LEU A 5 13.49 -6.41 17.15
CA LEU A 5 13.53 -6.66 15.71
C LEU A 5 14.99 -6.53 15.25
N LYS A 6 15.71 -7.67 15.19
CA LYS A 6 17.03 -7.73 14.56
C LYS A 6 16.83 -7.74 13.03
N GLY A 7 16.85 -6.56 12.42
CA GLY A 7 16.78 -6.42 10.96
C GLY A 7 17.38 -5.10 10.50
N ASN A 8 18.19 -5.13 9.45
CA ASN A 8 18.75 -3.95 8.81
C ASN A 8 17.94 -3.62 7.55
N PHE A 9 17.50 -2.38 7.38
CA PHE A 9 16.82 -1.95 6.15
C PHE A 9 17.68 -2.20 4.91
N LEU A 10 18.99 -1.97 5.02
CA LEU A 10 19.93 -2.13 3.91
C LEU A 10 20.09 -3.58 3.48
N SER A 11 19.79 -4.56 4.34
CA SER A 11 19.84 -5.99 3.99
C SER A 11 18.58 -6.49 3.30
N LEU A 12 17.52 -5.68 3.21
CA LEU A 12 16.30 -6.04 2.48
C LEU A 12 16.53 -6.03 0.97
N SER A 13 15.75 -6.82 0.23
CA SER A 13 15.73 -6.72 -1.23
C SER A 13 15.26 -5.32 -1.67
N LYS A 14 15.61 -4.90 -2.89
CA LYS A 14 15.18 -3.58 -3.40
C LYS A 14 13.66 -3.43 -3.43
N ASN A 15 12.92 -4.49 -3.71
CA ASN A 15 11.46 -4.48 -3.69
C ASN A 15 10.92 -4.33 -2.26
N ASP A 16 11.50 -5.05 -1.30
CA ASP A 16 11.13 -4.96 0.11
C ASP A 16 11.44 -3.56 0.66
N GLN A 17 12.60 -2.97 0.32
CA GLN A 17 12.97 -1.59 0.69
C GLN A 17 11.94 -0.57 0.19
N LYS A 18 11.54 -0.67 -1.09
CA LYS A 18 10.52 0.18 -1.69
C LYS A 18 9.16 0.01 -1.03
N ALA A 19 8.77 -1.22 -0.71
CA ALA A 19 7.50 -1.50 -0.04
C ALA A 19 7.45 -0.94 1.39
N VAL A 20 8.57 -1.00 2.12
CA VAL A 20 8.71 -0.33 3.42
C VAL A 20 8.56 1.19 3.25
N LEU A 21 9.24 1.79 2.26
CA LEU A 21 9.15 3.23 1.98
C LEU A 21 7.71 3.67 1.70
N ILE A 22 7.01 2.98 0.80
CA ILE A 22 5.61 3.26 0.46
C ILE A 22 4.71 3.14 1.71
N SER A 23 4.90 2.08 2.50
CA SER A 23 4.08 1.82 3.68
C SER A 23 4.27 2.88 4.75
N LEU A 24 5.53 3.22 5.08
CA LEU A 24 5.85 4.25 6.08
C LEU A 24 5.43 5.65 5.61
N TYR A 25 5.67 5.97 4.34
CA TYR A 25 5.25 7.27 3.79
C TYR A 25 3.72 7.42 3.84
N SER A 26 2.98 6.36 3.50
CA SER A 26 1.51 6.37 3.58
C SER A 26 0.99 6.45 5.01
N LEU A 27 1.69 5.84 5.97
CA LEU A 27 1.36 5.96 7.39
C LEU A 27 1.63 7.36 7.94
N ALA A 28 2.65 8.06 7.45
CA ALA A 28 2.97 9.44 7.83
C ALA A 28 2.04 10.45 7.12
N PHE A 29 1.69 10.19 5.86
CA PHE A 29 0.88 11.06 5.01
C PHE A 29 -0.28 10.26 4.40
N PRO A 30 -1.46 10.22 5.07
CA PRO A 30 -2.60 9.42 4.61
C PRO A 30 -3.08 9.73 3.19
N ILE A 31 -2.89 10.97 2.70
CA ILE A 31 -3.18 11.33 1.31
C ILE A 31 -2.47 10.43 0.30
N ALA A 32 -1.26 9.93 0.61
CA ALA A 32 -0.52 9.04 -0.26
C ALA A 32 -1.20 7.68 -0.44
N TYR A 33 -1.81 7.17 0.63
CA TYR A 33 -2.63 5.95 0.58
C TYR A 33 -3.82 6.13 -0.37
N ASP A 34 -4.54 7.25 -0.24
CA ASP A 34 -5.71 7.53 -1.07
C ASP A 34 -5.36 7.77 -2.53
N ILE A 35 -4.22 8.40 -2.82
CA ILE A 35 -3.70 8.53 -4.18
C ILE A 35 -3.45 7.14 -4.79
N LEU A 36 -2.85 6.22 -4.04
CA LEU A 36 -2.66 4.83 -4.50
C LEU A 36 -3.99 4.10 -4.69
N LEU A 37 -4.97 4.27 -3.80
CA LEU A 37 -6.29 3.68 -4.02
C LEU A 37 -6.95 4.27 -5.29
N ALA A 38 -6.82 5.57 -5.52
CA ALA A 38 -7.36 6.24 -6.71
C ALA A 38 -6.73 5.70 -7.99
N PHE A 39 -5.41 5.57 -8.05
CA PHE A 39 -4.72 4.95 -9.18
C PHE A 39 -5.14 3.49 -9.37
N SER A 40 -5.15 2.69 -8.32
CA SER A 40 -5.47 1.26 -8.40
C SER A 40 -6.88 1.02 -8.93
N VAL A 41 -7.86 1.80 -8.45
CA VAL A 41 -9.24 1.76 -8.97
C VAL A 41 -9.29 2.23 -10.43
N GLY A 42 -8.59 3.32 -10.77
CA GLY A 42 -8.51 3.81 -12.14
C GLY A 42 -7.94 2.76 -13.11
N PHE A 43 -6.85 2.10 -12.71
CA PHE A 43 -6.19 1.06 -13.51
C PHE A 43 -7.00 -0.23 -13.67
N LYS A 44 -8.11 -0.40 -12.93
CA LYS A 44 -9.08 -1.49 -13.20
C LYS A 44 -9.96 -1.19 -14.40
N VAL A 45 -10.10 0.08 -14.78
CA VAL A 45 -11.02 0.55 -15.83
C VAL A 45 -10.25 1.00 -17.07
N GLN A 46 -9.03 1.52 -16.91
CA GLN A 46 -8.24 2.12 -17.99
C GLN A 46 -6.75 1.79 -17.81
N ASP A 47 -6.01 1.60 -18.90
CA ASP A 47 -4.57 1.31 -18.84
C ASP A 47 -3.72 2.50 -18.39
N VAL A 48 -4.22 3.71 -18.63
CA VAL A 48 -3.56 4.98 -18.29
C VAL A 48 -4.51 5.90 -17.56
N ILE A 49 -3.96 6.67 -16.61
CA ILE A 49 -4.69 7.64 -15.80
C ILE A 49 -3.98 8.98 -15.85
N SER A 50 -4.75 10.05 -16.07
CA SER A 50 -4.21 11.41 -16.03
C SER A 50 -4.11 11.94 -14.61
N LYS A 51 -3.15 12.84 -14.37
CA LYS A 51 -3.01 13.58 -13.10
C LYS A 51 -4.30 14.31 -12.72
N ARG A 52 -5.04 14.81 -13.71
CA ARG A 52 -6.32 15.50 -13.50
C ARG A 52 -7.35 14.61 -12.80
N VAL A 53 -7.47 13.34 -13.22
CA VAL A 53 -8.39 12.37 -12.59
C VAL A 53 -8.03 12.13 -11.13
N ILE A 54 -6.73 12.07 -10.81
CA ILE A 54 -6.26 11.94 -9.43
C ILE A 54 -6.60 13.20 -8.63
N LEU A 55 -6.34 14.39 -9.18
CA LEU A 55 -6.66 15.66 -8.53
C LEU A 55 -8.16 15.83 -8.26
N GLU A 56 -9.02 15.45 -9.20
CA GLU A 56 -10.48 15.48 -9.03
C GLU A 56 -10.90 14.55 -7.88
N LYS A 57 -10.35 13.33 -7.83
CA LYS A 57 -10.65 12.36 -6.78
C LYS A 57 -10.14 12.79 -5.40
N MET A 58 -8.92 13.36 -5.34
CA MET A 58 -8.37 13.88 -4.09
C MET A 58 -9.08 15.15 -3.64
N GLY A 59 -9.52 16.01 -4.56
CA GLY A 59 -10.32 17.20 -4.27
C GLY A 59 -11.65 16.86 -3.61
N ALA A 60 -12.27 15.74 -3.99
CA ALA A 60 -13.49 15.25 -3.36
C ALA A 60 -13.27 14.75 -1.91
N LEU A 61 -12.07 14.27 -1.56
CA LEU A 61 -11.75 13.74 -0.23
C LEU A 61 -11.16 14.79 0.72
N TYR A 62 -10.27 15.63 0.20
CA TYR A 62 -9.43 16.56 0.99
C TYR A 62 -9.78 18.03 0.76
N GLY A 63 -10.77 18.31 -0.09
CA GLY A 63 -11.06 19.65 -0.59
C GLY A 63 -10.05 20.08 -1.66
N SER A 64 -10.53 20.78 -2.68
CA SER A 64 -9.73 21.28 -3.82
C SER A 64 -8.85 22.47 -3.45
N ASN A 65 -8.09 22.37 -2.35
CA ASN A 65 -7.22 23.41 -1.82
C ASN A 65 -5.76 23.20 -2.26
N ARG A 66 -4.94 24.25 -2.08
CA ARG A 66 -3.53 24.25 -2.48
C ARG A 66 -2.71 23.13 -1.80
N SER A 67 -2.99 22.81 -0.55
CA SER A 67 -2.27 21.77 0.19
C SER A 67 -2.51 20.37 -0.40
N MET A 68 -3.73 20.08 -0.85
CA MET A 68 -4.05 18.85 -1.58
C MET A 68 -3.25 18.76 -2.89
N HIS A 69 -3.21 19.84 -3.68
CA HIS A 69 -2.43 19.87 -4.92
C HIS A 69 -0.95 19.61 -4.66
N ILE A 70 -0.36 20.26 -3.64
CA ILE A 70 1.03 20.02 -3.24
C ILE A 70 1.23 18.56 -2.83
N GLY A 71 0.33 18.02 -2.01
CA GLY A 71 0.41 16.62 -1.56
C GLY A 71 0.43 15.64 -2.74
N VAL A 72 -0.42 15.83 -3.75
CA VAL A 72 -0.43 15.00 -4.96
C VAL A 72 0.88 15.16 -5.75
N ASP A 73 1.36 16.39 -5.91
CA ASP A 73 2.52 16.70 -6.73
C ASP A 73 3.82 16.15 -6.15
N GLU A 74 3.97 16.19 -4.83
CA GLU A 74 5.13 15.65 -4.11
C GLU A 74 5.07 14.13 -3.93
N THR A 75 3.87 13.55 -3.86
CA THR A 75 3.71 12.10 -3.66
C THR A 75 3.98 11.29 -4.95
N ILE A 76 3.54 11.78 -6.11
CA ILE A 76 3.67 11.05 -7.38
C ILE A 76 5.12 10.66 -7.72
N PRO A 77 6.13 11.55 -7.58
CA PRO A 77 7.54 11.20 -7.80
C PRO A 77 7.99 9.97 -7.01
N LEU A 78 7.62 9.85 -5.74
CA LEU A 78 7.95 8.70 -4.90
C LEU A 78 7.43 7.38 -5.51
N PHE A 79 6.18 7.39 -6.01
CA PHE A 79 5.58 6.20 -6.61
C PHE A 79 6.22 5.83 -7.95
N LEU A 80 6.67 6.83 -8.72
CA LEU A 80 7.47 6.62 -9.93
C LEU A 80 8.83 6.00 -9.61
N GLU A 81 9.55 6.52 -8.62
CA GLU A 81 10.85 5.98 -8.18
C GLU A 81 10.73 4.55 -7.64
N CYS A 82 9.65 4.27 -6.92
CA CYS A 82 9.34 2.91 -6.49
C CYS A 82 9.00 1.99 -7.68
N GLY A 83 8.55 2.54 -8.82
CA GLY A 83 8.23 1.80 -10.04
C GLY A 83 6.85 1.14 -10.02
N ILE A 84 5.99 1.51 -9.06
CA ILE A 84 4.61 0.99 -8.92
C ILE A 84 3.63 1.71 -9.85
N ILE A 85 4.03 2.86 -10.37
CA ILE A 85 3.45 3.55 -11.53
C ILE A 85 4.57 3.93 -12.49
N SER A 86 4.25 4.15 -13.76
CA SER A 86 5.20 4.63 -14.78
C SER A 86 4.64 5.87 -15.48
N ARG A 87 5.53 6.79 -15.87
CA ARG A 87 5.14 8.00 -16.62
C ARG A 87 5.17 7.69 -18.11
N GLN A 88 4.01 7.80 -18.77
CA GLN A 88 3.90 7.64 -20.23
C GLN A 88 4.11 8.97 -20.93
N LYS A 89 3.48 10.04 -20.41
CA LYS A 89 3.63 11.42 -20.86
C LYS A 89 3.51 12.35 -19.65
N ASN A 90 3.79 13.64 -19.84
CA ASN A 90 3.58 14.61 -18.76
C ASN A 90 2.11 14.60 -18.30
N GLY A 91 1.92 14.29 -17.02
CA GLY A 91 0.60 14.19 -16.40
C GLY A 91 -0.21 12.94 -16.81
N ILE A 92 0.39 11.94 -17.46
CA ILE A 92 -0.27 10.67 -17.80
C ILE A 92 0.57 9.50 -17.29
N PHE A 93 -0.04 8.66 -16.46
CA PHE A 93 0.60 7.56 -15.77
C PHE A 93 -0.02 6.23 -16.15
N ALA A 94 0.79 5.19 -16.27
CA ALA A 94 0.35 3.80 -16.43
C ALA A 94 0.68 2.99 -15.19
N LYS A 95 0.07 1.81 -15.09
CA LYS A 95 0.41 0.84 -14.04
C LYS A 95 1.88 0.43 -14.16
N GLY A 96 2.57 0.40 -13.02
CA GLY A 96 3.95 -0.07 -12.93
C GLY A 96 4.04 -1.56 -12.62
N LEU A 97 5.19 -1.98 -12.12
CA LEU A 97 5.43 -3.36 -11.70
C LEU A 97 4.85 -3.61 -10.30
N LYS A 98 4.39 -4.84 -10.06
CA LYS A 98 4.14 -5.30 -8.70
C LYS A 98 5.46 -5.58 -8.00
N LEU A 99 5.62 -5.05 -6.80
CA LEU A 99 6.79 -5.34 -5.97
C LEU A 99 6.67 -6.74 -5.41
N LYS A 100 7.56 -7.64 -5.81
CA LYS A 100 7.65 -8.99 -5.25
C LYS A 100 8.24 -8.92 -3.85
N ILE A 101 7.44 -9.25 -2.85
CA ILE A 101 7.80 -9.14 -1.43
C ILE A 101 8.32 -10.48 -0.95
N SER A 102 9.52 -10.48 -0.37
CA SER A 102 10.19 -11.71 0.08
C SER A 102 10.29 -11.79 1.60
N ASN A 103 10.19 -10.65 2.28
CA ASN A 103 10.35 -10.58 3.72
C ASN A 103 8.98 -10.62 4.45
N ASN A 104 8.88 -11.49 5.45
CA ASN A 104 7.65 -11.68 6.23
C ASN A 104 7.24 -10.42 7.01
N PHE A 105 8.22 -9.75 7.64
CA PHE A 105 7.98 -8.51 8.37
C PHE A 105 7.49 -7.38 7.44
N VAL A 106 8.04 -7.31 6.22
CA VAL A 106 7.60 -6.30 5.24
C VAL A 106 6.17 -6.57 4.77
N SER A 107 5.80 -7.84 4.55
CA SER A 107 4.41 -8.19 4.25
C SER A 107 3.47 -7.85 5.40
N GLU A 108 3.91 -8.11 6.63
CA GLU A 108 3.17 -7.74 7.82
C GLU A 108 2.96 -6.22 7.91
N LEU A 109 3.99 -5.43 7.58
CA LEU A 109 3.92 -3.96 7.52
C LEU A 109 2.93 -3.48 6.45
N ILE A 110 2.96 -4.08 5.25
CA ILE A 110 2.04 -3.71 4.15
C ILE A 110 0.59 -3.94 4.57
N ILE A 111 0.31 -5.08 5.22
CA ILE A 111 -1.04 -5.43 5.68
C ILE A 111 -1.45 -4.54 6.85
N TYR A 112 -0.59 -4.35 7.85
CA TYR A 112 -0.80 -3.44 8.96
C TYR A 112 -1.16 -2.03 8.49
N SER A 113 -0.40 -1.52 7.52
CA SER A 113 -0.61 -0.18 6.95
C SER A 113 -2.00 -0.07 6.33
N ASN A 114 -2.45 -1.09 5.59
CA ASN A 114 -3.80 -1.11 5.03
C ASN A 114 -4.88 -1.07 6.11
N ILE A 115 -4.78 -1.94 7.12
CA ILE A 115 -5.79 -2.03 8.19
C ILE A 115 -5.90 -0.67 8.89
N LYS A 116 -4.75 -0.08 9.26
CA LYS A 116 -4.68 1.21 9.97
C LYS A 116 -5.22 2.36 9.13
N LEU A 117 -4.80 2.48 7.87
CA LEU A 117 -5.19 3.60 7.00
C LEU A 117 -6.62 3.50 6.47
N SER A 118 -7.16 2.29 6.35
CA SER A 118 -8.58 2.09 6.00
C SER A 118 -9.54 2.32 7.18
N GLY A 119 -9.03 2.57 8.39
CA GLY A 119 -9.84 2.68 9.61
C GLY A 119 -10.48 1.35 10.06
N SER A 120 -10.11 0.23 9.44
CA SER A 120 -10.63 -1.09 9.78
C SER A 120 -9.93 -1.64 11.03
N LYS A 121 -10.60 -2.50 11.80
CA LYS A 121 -9.97 -3.24 12.91
C LYS A 121 -9.25 -4.50 12.43
N SER A 122 -9.75 -5.08 11.34
CA SER A 122 -9.26 -6.32 10.75
C SER A 122 -9.50 -6.35 9.24
N ILE A 123 -8.91 -7.34 8.58
CA ILE A 123 -9.13 -7.64 7.17
C ILE A 123 -9.25 -9.15 6.98
N LEU A 124 -10.12 -9.60 6.06
CA LEU A 124 -10.18 -11.02 5.71
C LEU A 124 -8.96 -11.42 4.88
N VAL A 125 -8.44 -12.63 5.07
CA VAL A 125 -7.28 -13.11 4.30
C VAL A 125 -7.57 -13.12 2.79
N ASP A 126 -8.80 -13.43 2.39
CA ASP A 126 -9.18 -13.48 0.97
C ASP A 126 -9.23 -12.08 0.32
N GLU A 127 -9.46 -11.02 1.10
CA GLU A 127 -9.47 -9.62 0.63
C GLU A 127 -8.09 -9.12 0.18
N LEU A 128 -7.01 -9.77 0.63
CA LEU A 128 -5.64 -9.45 0.23
C LEU A 128 -5.44 -9.56 -1.30
N SER A 129 -6.25 -10.36 -1.97
CA SER A 129 -6.13 -10.60 -3.41
C SER A 129 -6.74 -9.50 -4.29
N PHE A 130 -7.72 -8.75 -3.78
CA PHE A 130 -8.52 -7.83 -4.61
C PHE A 130 -8.65 -6.39 -4.09
N LYS A 131 -8.37 -6.12 -2.80
CA LYS A 131 -8.39 -4.75 -2.28
C LYS A 131 -7.38 -3.87 -3.03
N PRO A 132 -7.72 -2.60 -3.35
CA PRO A 132 -6.91 -1.79 -4.26
C PRO A 132 -5.47 -1.55 -3.80
N TRP A 133 -5.23 -1.45 -2.49
CA TRP A 133 -3.90 -1.30 -1.89
C TRP A 133 -2.93 -2.42 -2.30
N TYR A 134 -3.40 -3.66 -2.38
CA TYR A 134 -2.55 -4.81 -2.71
C TYR A 134 -2.26 -4.94 -4.21
N ALA A 135 -2.81 -4.07 -5.06
CA ALA A 135 -2.55 -4.10 -6.50
C ALA A 135 -1.07 -3.84 -6.86
N TYR A 136 -0.29 -3.27 -5.93
CA TYR A 136 1.11 -2.89 -6.09
C TYR A 136 2.10 -3.90 -5.50
N PHE A 137 1.62 -4.88 -4.74
CA PHE A 137 2.46 -5.82 -4.01
C PHE A 137 2.11 -7.25 -4.42
N GLU A 138 3.13 -8.05 -4.66
CA GLU A 138 3.00 -9.49 -4.83
C GLU A 138 3.47 -10.16 -3.52
N ILE A 139 2.49 -10.50 -2.68
CA ILE A 139 2.68 -11.10 -1.34
C ILE A 139 2.63 -12.64 -1.39
N SER A 140 2.50 -13.22 -2.60
CA SER A 140 2.33 -14.66 -2.84
C SER A 140 3.58 -15.45 -2.44
N SER A 141 3.57 -15.99 -1.22
CA SER A 141 4.37 -17.13 -0.69
C SER A 141 4.59 -17.05 0.82
N LEU A 142 4.17 -15.98 1.49
CA LEU A 142 4.48 -15.79 2.90
C LEU A 142 3.47 -16.50 3.81
N THR A 143 4.00 -17.24 4.77
CA THR A 143 3.22 -18.03 5.74
C THR A 143 2.54 -17.06 6.69
N ILE A 144 1.31 -16.67 6.33
CA ILE A 144 0.44 -15.78 7.11
C ILE A 144 0.33 -16.27 8.56
N ASP A 145 0.43 -17.58 8.78
CA ASP A 145 0.43 -18.22 10.09
C ASP A 145 1.64 -17.84 10.97
N LYS A 146 2.67 -17.21 10.42
CA LYS A 146 3.86 -16.73 11.15
C LYS A 146 3.82 -15.23 11.51
N PHE A 147 2.74 -14.51 11.18
CA PHE A 147 2.59 -13.11 11.59
C PHE A 147 2.36 -13.00 13.10
N ASN A 148 3.24 -12.26 13.77
CA ASN A 148 3.19 -12.11 15.23
C ASN A 148 3.83 -10.82 15.77
N VAL A 149 4.14 -9.85 14.90
CA VAL A 149 4.81 -8.60 15.29
C VAL A 149 3.80 -7.47 15.35
N MET A 150 3.19 -7.13 14.22
CA MET A 150 2.22 -6.03 14.05
C MET A 150 0.78 -6.52 13.91
N ILE A 151 0.58 -7.72 13.36
CA ILE A 151 -0.74 -8.32 13.18
C ILE A 151 -0.75 -9.77 13.68
N SER A 152 -1.94 -10.27 13.94
CA SER A 152 -2.20 -11.67 14.28
C SER A 152 -3.32 -12.21 13.40
N LYS A 153 -3.19 -13.49 13.03
CA LYS A 153 -4.26 -14.24 12.38
C LYS A 153 -5.19 -14.83 13.43
N LYS A 154 -6.48 -14.72 13.19
CA LYS A 154 -7.53 -15.44 13.92
C LYS A 154 -8.34 -16.26 12.94
N ASP A 155 -8.59 -17.51 13.32
CA ASP A 155 -9.43 -18.41 12.54
C ASP A 155 -10.89 -17.97 12.59
N SER A 156 -11.63 -18.30 11.53
CA SER A 156 -13.05 -17.99 11.39
C SER A 156 -13.74 -19.15 10.69
N ALA A 157 -15.02 -19.34 10.98
CA ALA A 157 -15.86 -20.32 10.28
C ALA A 157 -16.13 -19.93 8.81
N VAL A 158 -15.88 -18.67 8.43
CA VAL A 158 -16.07 -18.14 7.08
C VAL A 158 -14.75 -17.59 6.53
N GLY A 159 -14.34 -18.07 5.35
CA GLY A 159 -13.10 -17.68 4.67
C GLY A 159 -11.84 -18.30 5.27
N LYS A 160 -10.66 -17.84 4.83
CA LYS A 160 -9.34 -18.29 5.36
C LYS A 160 -8.93 -17.62 6.70
N GLY A 161 -9.90 -17.09 7.46
CA GLY A 161 -9.68 -16.31 8.68
C GLY A 161 -9.49 -14.81 8.44
N TYR A 162 -9.21 -14.07 9.52
CA TYR A 162 -8.98 -12.62 9.49
C TYR A 162 -7.66 -12.23 10.16
N LEU A 163 -7.08 -11.15 9.67
CA LEU A 163 -5.87 -10.52 10.21
C LEU A 163 -6.27 -9.27 10.99
N MET A 164 -5.75 -9.13 12.20
CA MET A 164 -6.07 -8.03 13.11
C MET A 164 -4.78 -7.39 13.63
N ILE A 165 -4.78 -6.08 13.86
CA ILE A 165 -3.66 -5.39 14.50
C ILE A 165 -3.51 -5.90 15.94
N ASN A 166 -2.27 -6.20 16.34
CA ASN A 166 -1.98 -6.55 17.73
C ASN A 166 -2.17 -5.31 18.61
N GLN A 167 -3.01 -5.43 19.63
CA GLN A 167 -3.20 -4.41 20.66
C GLN A 167 -2.05 -4.42 21.66
#